data_AF-W2VLJ1-F1
#
_entry.id   AF-W2VLJ1-F1
#
_cell.length_a   1.000
_cell.length_b   1.000
_cell.length_c   1.000
_cell.angle_alpha   90.00
_cell.angle_beta   90.00
_cell.angle_gamma   90.00
#
_symmetry.space_group_name_H-M   'P 1'
#
loop_
_entity.id
_entity.type
_entity.pdbx_description
1 polymer ?
#
loop_
_entity_poly.entity_id
_entity_poly.type
_entity_poly.pdbx_seq_one_letter_code
_entity_poly.pdbx_strand_id
1 'polypeptide(L)'
;MTVSEVMEKMIRESKGSFRDINHFLKVWGYARNIGKGENLDDNTQKTLEIAAIVHDISCPSLREKYGEADGKKQEEVSSPMIRKFFEDTDISKSMLDRVDFMIAHHHTYTDIDGIDLQILLEADFLVNADEMKLKKEAIEEMMRKVFKTETGIRYLKALFSGR
;
A
#
# COMPACT_ATOMS: atom_id res chain seq x y z
N MET A 1 0.23 1.49 19.11
CA MET A 1 -0.35 2.54 18.25
C MET A 1 -1.63 2.04 17.61
N THR A 2 -2.55 2.95 17.36
CA THR A 2 -3.78 2.77 16.57
C THR A 2 -3.55 3.16 15.11
N VAL A 3 -4.45 2.74 14.21
CA VAL A 3 -4.42 3.15 12.80
C VAL A 3 -4.51 4.67 12.66
N SER A 4 -5.32 5.33 13.50
CA SER A 4 -5.48 6.79 13.48
C SER A 4 -4.22 7.54 13.90
N GLU A 5 -3.45 7.04 14.87
CA GLU A 5 -2.17 7.64 15.26
C GLU A 5 -1.12 7.50 14.15
N VAL A 6 -1.09 6.35 13.46
CA VAL A 6 -0.22 6.15 12.29
C VAL A 6 -0.61 7.09 11.15
N MET A 7 -1.91 7.24 10.90
CA MET A 7 -2.46 8.18 9.91
C MET A 7 -2.01 9.62 10.20
N GLU A 8 -2.19 10.11 11.43
CA GLU A 8 -1.77 11.45 11.82
C GLU A 8 -0.26 11.64 11.65
N LYS A 9 0.54 10.66 12.10
CA LYS A 9 1.99 10.70 11.98
C LYS A 9 2.42 10.76 10.50
N MET A 10 1.84 9.94 9.63
CA MET A 10 2.17 9.93 8.21
C MET A 10 1.76 11.21 7.49
N ILE A 11 0.63 11.83 7.86
CA ILE A 11 0.23 13.16 7.37
C ILE A 11 1.28 14.22 7.73
N ARG A 12 1.80 14.19 8.96
CA ARG A 12 2.87 15.11 9.40
C ARG A 12 4.18 14.87 8.66
N GLU A 13 4.60 13.61 8.51
CA GLU A 13 5.81 13.24 7.74
C GLU A 13 5.71 13.61 6.25
N SER A 14 4.49 13.67 5.70
CA SER A 14 4.24 14.08 4.32
C SER A 14 4.45 15.59 4.08
N LYS A 15 4.69 16.41 5.13
CA LYS A 15 5.05 17.83 5.04
C LYS A 15 4.16 18.67 4.12
N GLY A 16 2.86 18.38 4.12
CA GLY A 16 1.86 19.10 3.30
C GLY A 16 1.79 18.67 1.83
N SER A 17 2.45 17.57 1.44
CA SER A 17 2.30 16.98 0.11
C SER A 17 0.90 16.37 -0.07
N PHE A 18 -0.03 17.16 -0.62
CA PHE A 18 -1.38 16.67 -0.96
C PHE A 18 -1.34 15.48 -1.91
N ARG A 19 -0.33 15.41 -2.79
CA ARG A 19 -0.17 14.27 -3.70
C ARG A 19 -0.01 12.96 -2.92
N ASP A 20 0.97 12.91 -2.03
CA ASP A 20 1.29 11.69 -1.27
C ASP A 20 0.16 11.37 -0.28
N ILE A 21 -0.36 12.39 0.41
CA ILE A 21 -1.48 12.25 1.35
C ILE A 21 -2.72 11.68 0.66
N ASN A 22 -3.11 12.25 -0.48
CA ASN A 22 -4.28 11.76 -1.21
C ASN A 22 -4.06 10.34 -1.74
N HIS A 23 -2.85 10.01 -2.17
CA HIS A 23 -2.52 8.68 -2.66
C HIS A 23 -2.70 7.62 -1.56
N PHE A 24 -1.96 7.72 -0.44
CA PHE A 24 -2.06 6.69 0.60
C PHE A 24 -3.44 6.66 1.26
N LEU A 25 -4.19 7.77 1.33
CA LEU A 25 -5.57 7.77 1.86
C LEU A 25 -6.51 6.94 0.97
N LYS A 26 -6.38 7.03 -0.35
CA LYS A 26 -7.15 6.20 -1.28
C LYS A 26 -6.74 4.74 -1.15
N VAL A 27 -5.44 4.45 -1.11
CA VAL A 27 -4.92 3.09 -0.97
C VAL A 27 -5.39 2.46 0.34
N TRP A 28 -5.25 3.16 1.47
CA TRP A 28 -5.79 2.73 2.77
C TRP A 28 -7.31 2.49 2.71
N GLY A 29 -8.06 3.39 2.07
CA GLY A 29 -9.51 3.25 1.91
C GLY A 29 -9.91 1.97 1.17
N TYR A 30 -9.22 1.63 0.07
CA TYR A 30 -9.44 0.38 -0.64
C TYR A 30 -8.97 -0.82 0.17
N ALA A 31 -7.74 -0.81 0.68
CA ALA A 31 -7.16 -1.90 1.45
C ALA A 31 -8.03 -2.26 2.65
N ARG A 32 -8.50 -1.27 3.41
CA ARG A 32 -9.40 -1.47 4.54
C ARG A 32 -10.67 -2.20 4.14
N ASN A 33 -11.34 -1.76 3.08
CA ASN A 33 -12.62 -2.34 2.65
C ASN A 33 -12.45 -3.70 1.97
N ILE A 34 -11.37 -3.92 1.23
CA ILE A 34 -11.03 -5.23 0.68
C ILE A 34 -10.77 -6.20 1.84
N GLY A 35 -9.94 -5.84 2.82
CA GLY A 35 -9.67 -6.67 4.00
C GLY A 35 -10.93 -7.05 4.78
N LYS A 36 -11.86 -6.10 4.97
CA LYS A 36 -13.16 -6.41 5.57
C LYS A 36 -14.03 -7.31 4.68
N GLY A 37 -14.00 -7.13 3.36
CA GLY A 37 -14.70 -7.99 2.40
C GLY A 37 -14.16 -9.42 2.35
N GLU A 38 -12.86 -9.61 2.60
CA GLU A 38 -12.20 -10.91 2.71
C GLU A 38 -12.23 -11.50 4.13
N ASN A 39 -12.91 -10.84 5.08
CA ASN A 39 -13.07 -11.27 6.48
C ASN A 39 -11.74 -11.49 7.23
N LEU A 40 -10.77 -10.59 7.05
CA LEU A 40 -9.54 -10.61 7.84
C LEU A 40 -9.83 -10.50 9.34
N ASP A 41 -9.05 -11.23 10.15
CA ASP A 41 -9.05 -11.03 11.60
C ASP A 41 -8.50 -9.65 11.97
N ASP A 42 -8.80 -9.18 13.18
CA ASP A 42 -8.49 -7.82 13.61
C ASP A 42 -6.99 -7.49 13.60
N ASN A 43 -6.12 -8.46 13.87
CA ASN A 43 -4.66 -8.23 13.86
C ASN A 43 -4.15 -8.10 12.42
N THR A 44 -4.57 -8.98 11.53
CA THR A 44 -4.20 -8.92 10.10
C THR A 44 -4.77 -7.66 9.46
N GLN A 45 -6.03 -7.32 9.75
CA GLN A 45 -6.67 -6.08 9.28
C GLN A 45 -5.90 -4.84 9.73
N LYS A 46 -5.53 -4.76 11.02
CA LYS A 46 -4.77 -3.63 11.54
C LYS A 46 -3.38 -3.53 10.89
N THR A 47 -2.72 -4.66 10.68
CA THR A 47 -1.41 -4.72 10.02
C THR A 47 -1.49 -4.23 8.58
N LEU A 48 -2.49 -4.69 7.82
CA LEU A 48 -2.77 -4.23 6.46
C LEU A 48 -3.03 -2.72 6.40
N GLU A 49 -3.89 -2.20 7.28
CA GLU A 49 -4.21 -0.77 7.29
C GLU A 49 -2.98 0.10 7.61
N ILE A 50 -2.14 -0.33 8.55
CA ILE A 50 -0.88 0.35 8.84
C ILE A 50 0.05 0.30 7.64
N ALA A 51 0.25 -0.88 7.03
CA ALA A 51 1.10 -1.04 5.86
C ALA A 51 0.64 -0.16 4.70
N ALA A 52 -0.67 -0.09 4.43
CA ALA A 52 -1.23 0.77 3.37
C ALA A 52 -0.97 2.26 3.60
N ILE A 53 -0.97 2.73 4.85
CA ILE A 53 -0.67 4.14 5.15
C ILE A 53 0.81 4.47 4.87
N VAL A 54 1.72 3.55 5.18
CA VAL A 54 3.17 3.79 5.13
C VAL A 54 3.88 3.20 3.90
N HIS A 55 3.18 2.52 2.99
CA HIS A 55 3.81 1.77 1.90
C HIS A 55 4.78 2.60 1.05
N ASP A 56 4.42 3.85 0.77
CA ASP A 56 5.16 4.77 -0.10
C ASP A 56 6.05 5.75 0.70
N ILE A 57 6.49 5.40 1.91
CA ILE A 57 7.26 6.31 2.79
C ILE A 57 8.57 6.81 2.16
N SER A 58 9.18 6.03 1.26
CA SER A 58 10.44 6.39 0.58
C SER A 58 10.25 7.27 -0.65
N CYS A 59 9.04 7.27 -1.21
CA CYS A 59 8.65 7.93 -2.45
C CYS A 59 9.07 9.42 -2.51
N PRO A 60 8.85 10.25 -1.46
CA PRO A 60 9.31 11.64 -1.47
C PRO A 60 10.83 11.80 -1.60
N SER A 61 11.59 11.01 -0.84
CA SER A 61 13.06 11.08 -0.83
C SER A 61 13.69 10.61 -2.14
N LEU A 62 13.08 9.59 -2.77
CA LEU A 62 13.51 9.10 -4.07
C LEU A 62 13.24 10.13 -5.17
N ARG A 63 12.08 10.79 -5.16
CA ARG A 63 11.78 11.85 -6.13
C ARG A 63 12.71 13.06 -5.97
N GLU A 64 13.07 13.45 -4.76
CA GLU A 64 14.05 14.52 -4.53
C GLU A 64 15.44 14.15 -5.09
N LYS A 65 15.87 12.90 -4.90
CA LYS A 65 17.21 12.44 -5.27
C LYS A 65 17.35 12.06 -6.75
N TYR A 66 16.33 11.47 -7.34
CA TYR A 66 16.38 10.83 -8.66
C TYR A 66 15.37 11.37 -9.68
N GLY A 67 14.45 12.26 -9.26
CA GLY A 67 13.36 12.77 -10.11
C GLY A 67 12.16 11.81 -10.23
N GLU A 68 12.31 10.58 -9.79
CA GLU A 68 11.29 9.53 -9.81
C GLU A 68 11.41 8.61 -8.59
N ALA A 69 10.34 7.89 -8.28
CA ALA A 69 10.31 6.85 -7.24
C ALA A 69 10.06 5.50 -7.91
N ASP A 70 11.13 4.89 -8.40
CA ASP A 70 11.09 3.54 -8.97
C ASP A 70 10.75 2.50 -7.89
N GLY A 71 9.84 1.57 -8.21
CA GLY A 71 9.31 0.60 -7.26
C GLY A 71 10.37 -0.27 -6.61
N LYS A 72 11.36 -0.73 -7.38
CA LYS A 72 12.46 -1.55 -6.84
C LYS A 72 13.33 -0.76 -5.88
N LYS A 73 13.60 0.52 -6.18
CA LYS A 73 14.32 1.39 -5.24
C LYS A 73 13.51 1.64 -3.96
N GLN A 74 12.17 1.72 -4.06
CA GLN A 74 11.33 1.85 -2.86
C GLN A 74 11.54 0.66 -1.93
N GLU A 75 11.46 -0.56 -2.47
CA GLU A 75 11.67 -1.81 -1.72
C GLU A 75 13.06 -1.87 -1.06
N GLU A 76 14.11 -1.41 -1.76
CA GLU A 76 15.49 -1.43 -1.28
C GLU A 76 15.75 -0.46 -0.11
N VAL A 77 15.09 0.71 -0.09
CA VAL A 77 15.46 1.81 0.84
C VAL A 77 14.44 2.06 1.95
N SER A 78 13.24 1.47 1.89
CA SER A 78 12.15 1.81 2.81
C SER A 78 12.37 1.26 4.22
N SER A 79 13.05 0.13 4.39
CA SER A 79 13.14 -0.54 5.70
C SER A 79 13.70 0.35 6.83
N PRO A 80 14.86 1.04 6.65
CA PRO A 80 15.34 1.99 7.67
C PRO A 80 14.34 3.11 7.98
N MET A 81 13.56 3.56 6.99
CA MET A 81 12.56 4.61 7.17
C MET A 81 11.37 4.12 7.99
N ILE A 82 10.93 2.88 7.76
CA ILE A 82 9.88 2.23 8.55
C ILE A 82 10.31 2.03 9.99
N ARG A 83 11.53 1.53 10.22
CA ARG A 83 12.07 1.36 11.58
C ARG A 83 12.12 2.69 12.34
N LYS A 84 12.58 3.75 11.67
CA LYS A 84 12.59 5.10 12.24
C LYS A 84 11.19 5.66 12.46
N PHE A 85 10.25 5.44 11.53
CA PHE A 85 8.88 5.90 11.65
C PHE A 85 8.18 5.31 12.88
N PHE A 86 8.49 4.06 13.24
CA PHE A 86 7.91 3.41 14.42
C PHE A 86 8.81 3.43 15.66
N GLU A 87 9.94 4.14 15.61
CA GLU A 87 10.83 4.34 16.76
C GLU A 87 10.06 5.02 17.92
N ASP A 88 10.32 4.55 19.14
CA ASP A 88 9.67 5.01 20.38
C ASP A 88 8.14 4.87 20.42
N THR A 89 7.59 3.94 19.63
CA THR A 89 6.16 3.61 19.65
C THR A 89 5.89 2.27 20.32
N ASP A 90 4.63 2.04 20.71
CA ASP A 90 4.13 0.81 21.33
C ASP A 90 3.67 -0.24 20.30
N ILE A 91 4.09 -0.13 19.02
CA ILE A 91 3.81 -1.18 18.03
C ILE A 91 4.57 -2.46 18.40
N SER A 92 3.92 -3.62 18.27
CA SER A 92 4.60 -4.88 18.56
C SER A 92 5.69 -5.15 17.52
N LYS A 93 6.77 -5.81 17.95
CA LYS A 93 7.86 -6.20 17.04
C LYS A 93 7.36 -7.05 15.87
N SER A 94 6.46 -8.01 16.12
CA SER A 94 5.91 -8.87 15.07
C SER A 94 5.12 -8.10 14.01
N MET A 95 4.32 -7.11 14.42
CA MET A 95 3.57 -6.26 13.49
C MET A 95 4.52 -5.35 12.71
N LEU A 96 5.51 -4.76 13.38
CA LEU A 96 6.53 -3.94 12.71
C LEU A 96 7.31 -4.76 11.68
N ASP A 97 7.76 -5.97 12.03
CA ASP A 97 8.47 -6.86 11.12
C ASP A 97 7.60 -7.25 9.92
N ARG A 98 6.29 -7.46 10.13
CA ARG A 98 5.35 -7.74 9.03
C ARG A 98 5.13 -6.54 8.12
N VAL A 99 4.92 -5.35 8.67
CA VAL A 99 4.76 -4.10 7.90
C VAL A 99 6.03 -3.83 7.09
N ASP A 100 7.20 -3.92 7.71
CA ASP A 100 8.50 -3.76 7.06
C ASP A 100 8.67 -4.75 5.90
N PHE A 101 8.35 -6.03 6.11
CA PHE A 101 8.34 -7.04 5.06
C PHE A 101 7.39 -6.67 3.91
N MET A 102 6.14 -6.28 4.20
CA MET A 102 5.17 -5.93 3.16
C MET A 102 5.69 -4.78 2.30
N ILE A 103 6.32 -3.77 2.91
CA ILE A 103 6.84 -2.60 2.20
C ILE A 103 8.11 -2.94 1.41
N ALA A 104 8.92 -3.88 1.87
CA ALA A 104 10.06 -4.38 1.10
C ALA A 104 9.65 -5.24 -0.12
N HIS A 105 8.35 -5.56 -0.29
CA HIS A 105 7.87 -6.44 -1.37
C HIS A 105 6.60 -5.93 -2.09
N HIS A 106 6.16 -4.70 -1.86
CA HIS A 106 4.90 -4.17 -2.41
C HIS A 106 4.96 -3.77 -3.91
N HIS A 107 6.10 -3.99 -4.58
CA HIS A 107 6.23 -3.92 -6.04
C HIS A 107 6.67 -5.28 -6.63
N THR A 108 6.73 -6.32 -5.82
CA THR A 108 7.04 -7.69 -6.21
C THR A 108 5.75 -8.50 -6.38
N TYR A 109 5.37 -8.79 -7.63
CA TYR A 109 4.10 -9.45 -7.98
C TYR A 109 4.19 -10.99 -8.11
N THR A 110 5.28 -11.58 -7.65
CA THR A 110 5.50 -13.04 -7.66
C THR A 110 5.66 -13.54 -6.23
N ASP A 111 5.23 -14.76 -5.96
CA ASP A 111 5.37 -15.41 -4.64
C ASP A 111 4.86 -14.56 -3.47
N ILE A 112 3.69 -13.94 -3.68
CA ILE A 112 3.05 -13.04 -2.71
C ILE A 112 2.76 -13.79 -1.41
N ASP A 113 3.49 -13.44 -0.36
CA ASP A 113 3.35 -14.04 0.95
C ASP A 113 2.23 -13.34 1.75
N GLY A 114 1.09 -14.01 1.90
CA GLY A 114 -0.02 -13.58 2.75
C GLY A 114 -1.10 -12.74 2.06
N ILE A 115 -2.32 -12.83 2.60
CA ILE A 115 -3.51 -12.15 2.06
C ILE A 115 -3.47 -10.62 2.27
N ASP A 116 -2.87 -10.16 3.35
CA ASP A 116 -2.59 -8.75 3.61
C ASP A 116 -1.67 -8.14 2.54
N LEU A 117 -0.56 -8.80 2.18
CA LEU A 117 0.29 -8.31 1.08
C LEU A 117 -0.46 -8.32 -0.26
N GLN A 118 -1.21 -9.39 -0.55
CA GLN A 118 -2.05 -9.46 -1.74
C GLN A 118 -3.04 -8.28 -1.82
N ILE A 119 -3.69 -7.93 -0.70
CA ILE A 119 -4.62 -6.81 -0.66
C ILE A 119 -3.91 -5.47 -0.81
N LEU A 120 -2.73 -5.30 -0.22
CA LEU A 120 -1.95 -4.07 -0.38
C LEU A 120 -1.61 -3.83 -1.85
N LEU A 121 -1.12 -4.86 -2.56
CA LEU A 121 -0.79 -4.79 -3.99
C LEU A 121 -2.01 -4.44 -4.85
N GLU A 122 -3.15 -5.08 -4.55
CA GLU A 122 -4.40 -4.80 -5.28
C GLU A 122 -4.91 -3.39 -5.03
N ALA A 123 -4.92 -2.94 -3.76
CA ALA A 123 -5.39 -1.62 -3.37
C ALA A 123 -4.53 -0.49 -3.97
N ASP A 124 -3.21 -0.65 -3.94
CA ASP A 124 -2.27 0.29 -4.57
C ASP A 124 -2.50 0.34 -6.10
N PHE A 125 -2.61 -0.82 -6.74
CA PHE A 125 -2.88 -0.88 -8.18
C PHE A 125 -4.19 -0.17 -8.58
N LEU A 126 -5.27 -0.31 -7.80
CA LEU A 126 -6.54 0.37 -8.10
C LEU A 126 -6.38 1.90 -8.15
N VAL A 127 -5.56 2.47 -7.27
CA VAL A 127 -5.28 3.91 -7.24
C VAL A 127 -4.37 4.29 -8.39
N ASN A 128 -3.26 3.57 -8.58
CA ASN A 128 -2.29 3.83 -9.64
C ASN A 128 -2.90 3.73 -11.03
N ALA A 129 -3.81 2.77 -11.26
CA ALA A 129 -4.51 2.62 -12.52
C ALA A 129 -5.28 3.89 -12.93
N ASP A 130 -5.90 4.60 -11.97
CA ASP A 130 -6.55 5.86 -12.25
C ASP A 130 -5.59 7.05 -12.29
N GLU A 131 -4.65 7.16 -11.36
CA GLU A 131 -3.72 8.31 -11.27
C GLU A 131 -2.78 8.37 -12.48
N MET A 132 -2.36 7.22 -13.00
CA MET A 132 -1.50 7.09 -14.17
C MET A 132 -2.28 6.96 -15.49
N LYS A 133 -3.61 6.92 -15.43
CA LYS A 133 -4.50 6.73 -16.60
C LYS A 133 -4.08 5.51 -17.44
N LEU A 134 -3.89 4.37 -16.77
CA LEU A 134 -3.47 3.13 -17.43
C LEU A 134 -4.49 2.70 -18.50
N LYS A 135 -3.97 2.10 -19.56
CA LYS A 135 -4.79 1.56 -20.64
C LYS A 135 -5.47 0.27 -20.21
N LYS A 136 -6.58 -0.05 -20.88
CA LYS A 136 -7.39 -1.24 -20.62
C LYS A 136 -6.57 -2.53 -20.63
N GLU A 137 -5.64 -2.67 -21.57
CA GLU A 137 -4.82 -3.87 -21.73
C GLU A 137 -3.95 -4.13 -20.49
N ALA A 138 -3.38 -3.07 -19.91
CA ALA A 138 -2.57 -3.17 -18.68
C ALA A 138 -3.43 -3.55 -17.46
N ILE A 139 -4.65 -3.01 -17.38
CA ILE A 139 -5.60 -3.33 -16.31
C ILE A 139 -6.06 -4.79 -16.40
N GLU A 140 -6.39 -5.27 -17.60
CA GLU A 140 -6.79 -6.66 -17.84
C GLU A 140 -5.63 -7.64 -17.56
N GLU A 141 -4.41 -7.28 -17.94
CA GLU A 141 -3.22 -8.07 -17.63
C GLU A 141 -2.99 -8.17 -16.12
N MET A 142 -3.08 -7.05 -15.40
CA MET A 142 -2.94 -7.03 -13.94
C MET A 142 -4.03 -7.86 -13.26
N MET A 143 -5.29 -7.70 -13.69
CA MET A 143 -6.41 -8.48 -13.16
C MET A 143 -6.18 -9.98 -13.32
N ARG A 144 -5.64 -10.41 -14.48
CA ARG A 144 -5.37 -11.83 -14.76
C ARG A 144 -4.17 -12.38 -14.00
N LYS A 145 -3.10 -11.60 -13.87
CA LYS A 145 -1.83 -12.07 -13.33
C LYS A 145 -1.74 -11.94 -11.81
N VAL A 146 -2.25 -10.85 -11.24
CA VAL A 146 -1.96 -10.45 -9.86
C VAL A 146 -3.20 -10.48 -8.97
N PHE A 147 -4.36 -9.99 -9.43
CA PHE A 147 -5.56 -9.95 -8.57
C PHE A 147 -6.03 -11.36 -8.18
N LYS A 148 -6.27 -11.56 -6.89
CA LYS A 148 -6.76 -12.81 -6.29
C LYS A 148 -7.98 -12.61 -5.40
N THR A 149 -8.10 -11.47 -4.71
CA THR A 149 -9.22 -11.29 -3.77
C THR A 149 -10.53 -11.07 -4.51
N GLU A 150 -11.61 -11.64 -3.98
CA GLU A 150 -12.92 -11.47 -4.62
C GLU A 150 -13.35 -10.00 -4.58
N THR A 151 -13.10 -9.33 -3.47
CA THR A 151 -13.45 -7.92 -3.27
C THR A 151 -12.62 -6.99 -4.17
N GLY A 152 -11.31 -7.21 -4.26
CA GLY A 152 -10.43 -6.45 -5.16
C GLY A 152 -10.83 -6.61 -6.62
N ILE A 153 -11.15 -7.83 -7.07
CA ILE A 153 -11.64 -8.08 -8.43
C ILE A 153 -12.97 -7.36 -8.70
N ARG A 154 -13.90 -7.36 -7.74
CA ARG A 154 -15.16 -6.60 -7.86
C ARG A 154 -14.90 -5.10 -8.02
N TYR A 155 -13.99 -4.54 -7.25
CA TYR A 155 -13.62 -3.12 -7.34
C TYR A 155 -12.96 -2.78 -8.67
N LEU A 156 -11.99 -3.59 -9.12
CA LEU A 156 -11.34 -3.39 -10.41
C LEU A 156 -12.36 -3.35 -11.56
N LYS A 157 -13.30 -4.31 -11.58
CA LYS A 157 -14.38 -4.33 -12.59
C LYS A 157 -15.27 -3.09 -12.48
N ALA A 158 -15.72 -2.74 -11.28
CA ALA A 158 -16.60 -1.59 -11.07
C ALA A 158 -15.96 -0.26 -11.53
N LEU A 159 -14.64 -0.11 -11.33
CA LEU A 159 -13.92 1.11 -11.68
C LEU A 159 -13.55 1.20 -13.16
N PHE A 160 -13.32 0.07 -13.83
CA PHE A 160 -12.68 0.06 -15.15
C PHE A 160 -13.42 -0.70 -16.27
N SER A 161 -14.49 -1.46 -15.99
CA SER A 161 -15.20 -2.23 -17.03
C SER A 161 -15.85 -1.38 -18.14
N GLY A 162 -16.05 -0.08 -17.93
CA GLY A 162 -16.56 0.87 -18.93
C GLY A 162 -15.50 1.68 -19.68
N ARG A 163 -14.21 1.42 -19.43
CA ARG A 163 -13.09 2.07 -20.13
C ARG A 163 -12.61 1.25 -21.33
#